data_AF-A0A7X7MZ81-F1
#
_entry.id   AF-A0A7X7MZ81-F1
#
_cell.length_a   1.000
_cell.length_b   1.000
_cell.length_c   1.000
_cell.angle_alpha   90.00
_cell.angle_beta   90.00
_cell.angle_gamma   90.00
#
_symmetry.space_group_name_H-M   'P 1'
#
loop_
_entity.id
_entity.type
_entity.pdbx_description
1 polymer ?
#
loop_
_entity_poly.entity_id
_entity_poly.type
_entity_poly.pdbx_seq_one_letter_code
_entity_poly.pdbx_strand_id
1 'polypeptide(L)'
;ITIALPFYGTPLYDTCKEHNLIAENVLGSDFFHSSMTGTRYLTIDELMKLRRNMLLSFYLRPTYIFKKMGECITKPSIFLNYVKYGLKLVANLFK
;
A
#
# COMPACT_ATOMS: atom_id res chain seq x y z
N ILE A 1 2.32 1.46 -4.09
CA ILE A 1 1.19 2.38 -4.29
C ILE A 1 1.06 3.22 -3.04
N THR A 2 1.42 4.49 -3.17
CA THR A 2 1.41 5.50 -2.11
C THR A 2 0.21 6.42 -2.30
N ILE A 3 -0.35 6.91 -1.20
CA ILE A 3 -1.37 7.96 -1.22
C ILE A 3 -0.64 9.30 -1.30
N ALA A 4 -1.15 10.22 -2.12
CA ALA A 4 -0.58 11.56 -2.25
C ALA A 4 -0.74 12.32 -0.92
N LEU A 5 0.33 12.98 -0.48
CA LEU A 5 0.33 13.80 0.73
C LEU A 5 0.31 15.29 0.33
N PRO A 6 -0.55 16.11 0.96
CA PRO A 6 -0.61 17.54 0.69
C PRO A 6 0.54 18.24 1.43
N PHE A 7 1.72 18.31 0.79
CA PHE A 7 2.84 19.05 1.37
C PHE A 7 2.63 20.56 1.27
N TYR A 8 3.01 21.29 2.32
CA TYR A 8 2.95 22.75 2.33
C TYR A 8 3.61 23.37 1.09
N GLY A 9 2.92 24.34 0.48
CA GLY A 9 3.41 25.04 -0.73
C GLY A 9 3.22 24.28 -2.04
N THR A 10 2.55 23.13 -2.03
CA THR A 10 2.15 22.42 -3.25
C THR A 10 0.73 22.80 -3.67
N PRO A 11 0.41 22.81 -4.99
CA PRO A 11 -0.96 23.05 -5.46
C PRO A 11 -2.00 22.09 -4.87
N LEU A 12 -1.56 20.86 -4.54
CA LEU A 12 -2.39 19.86 -3.87
C LEU A 12 -2.78 20.32 -2.46
N TYR A 13 -1.86 20.93 -1.72
CA TYR A 13 -2.17 21.48 -0.39
C TYR A 13 -3.19 22.62 -0.48
N ASP A 14 -3.04 23.53 -1.44
CA ASP A 14 -3.98 24.63 -1.63
C ASP A 14 -5.39 24.11 -1.96
N THR A 15 -5.47 23.14 -2.88
CA THR A 15 -6.74 22.49 -3.25
C THR A 15 -7.39 21.79 -2.04
N CYS A 16 -6.60 21.09 -1.22
CA CYS A 16 -7.11 20.42 -0.03
C CYS A 16 -7.53 21.40 1.06
N LYS A 17 -6.85 22.55 1.17
CA LYS A 17 -7.21 23.63 2.09
C LYS A 17 -8.51 24.29 1.68
N GLU A 18 -8.67 24.62 0.39
CA GLU A 18 -9.91 25.20 -0.16
C GLU A 18 -11.13 24.29 0.08
N HIS A 19 -10.94 22.97 0.03
CA HIS A 19 -12.01 21.99 0.22
C HIS A 19 -12.14 21.46 1.66
N ASN A 20 -11.43 22.03 2.65
CA ASN A 20 -11.45 21.58 4.05
C ASN A 20 -11.12 20.08 4.24
N LEU A 21 -10.21 19.55 3.42
CA LEU A 21 -9.80 18.14 3.42
C LEU A 21 -8.52 17.86 4.25
N ILE A 22 -8.00 18.86 4.94
CA ILE A 22 -6.78 18.77 5.74
C ILE A 22 -7.14 18.40 7.19
N ALA A 23 -6.57 17.31 7.70
CA ALA A 23 -6.68 16.96 9.12
C ALA A 23 -5.74 17.86 9.96
N GLU A 24 -6.15 18.20 11.18
CA GLU A 24 -5.61 19.29 12.03
C GLU A 24 -4.08 19.38 12.18
N ASN A 25 -3.33 18.29 11.97
CA ASN A 25 -1.87 18.28 11.99
C ASN A 25 -1.28 17.62 10.75
N VAL A 26 -0.77 18.45 9.83
CA VAL A 26 0.03 18.01 8.67
C VAL A 26 1.49 17.70 9.08
N LEU A 27 1.90 18.16 10.26
CA LEU A 27 3.20 17.88 10.85
C LEU A 27 3.11 16.65 11.77
N GLY A 28 3.75 15.55 11.36
CA GLY A 28 3.75 14.26 12.08
C GLY A 28 2.87 13.16 11.47
N SER A 29 2.15 13.48 10.39
CA SER A 29 1.37 12.51 9.61
C SER A 29 2.27 11.77 8.61
N ASP A 30 2.54 10.49 8.85
CA ASP A 30 3.31 9.62 7.96
C ASP A 30 2.51 9.14 6.73
N PHE A 31 3.17 8.52 5.74
CA PHE A 31 2.54 7.85 4.57
C PHE A 31 1.45 6.78 4.92
N PHE A 32 1.26 6.51 6.20
CA PHE A 32 0.30 5.58 6.79
C PHE A 32 -0.73 6.26 7.71
N HIS A 33 -0.48 7.50 8.14
CA HIS A 33 -1.38 8.31 8.97
C HIS A 33 -1.83 9.51 8.17
N SER A 34 -3.04 9.46 7.65
CA SER A 34 -3.52 10.44 6.69
C SER A 34 -3.62 11.83 7.32
N SER A 35 -2.80 12.77 6.84
CA SER A 35 -2.97 14.22 7.02
C SER A 35 -4.25 14.77 6.35
N MET A 36 -5.07 13.86 5.81
CA MET A 36 -6.26 14.14 5.04
C MET A 36 -7.44 13.39 5.63
N THR A 37 -8.59 14.05 5.71
CA THR A 37 -9.88 13.44 6.06
C THR A 37 -10.47 12.60 4.92
N GLY A 38 -9.93 12.73 3.71
CA GLY A 38 -10.33 11.96 2.53
C GLY A 38 -10.01 12.70 1.23
N THR A 39 -10.77 12.38 0.19
CA THR A 39 -10.78 13.12 -1.08
C THR A 39 -12.14 13.80 -1.25
N ARG A 40 -12.31 14.58 -2.32
CA ARG A 40 -13.61 15.19 -2.67
C ARG A 40 -14.73 14.16 -2.88
N TYR A 41 -14.39 12.92 -3.24
CA TYR A 41 -15.36 11.90 -3.66
C TYR A 41 -15.35 10.63 -2.81
N LEU A 42 -14.24 10.35 -2.13
CA LEU A 42 -14.04 9.15 -1.32
C LEU A 42 -13.65 9.55 0.09
N THR A 43 -14.25 8.87 1.06
CA THR A 43 -13.81 8.91 2.46
C THR A 43 -12.41 8.31 2.60
N ILE A 44 -11.72 8.61 3.71
CA ILE A 44 -10.40 8.02 3.97
C ILE A 44 -10.43 6.49 4.01
N ASP A 45 -11.50 5.89 4.56
CA ASP A 45 -11.65 4.44 4.65
C ASP A 45 -11.80 3.80 3.26
N GLU A 46 -12.58 4.42 2.38
CA GLU A 46 -12.73 3.98 0.99
C GLU A 46 -11.42 4.12 0.21
N LEU A 47 -10.68 5.20 0.43
CA LEU A 47 -9.37 5.42 -0.18
C LEU A 47 -8.36 4.35 0.29
N MET A 48 -8.36 4.00 1.57
CA MET A 48 -7.50 2.96 2.12
C MET A 48 -7.88 1.57 1.59
N LYS A 49 -9.17 1.28 1.45
CA LYS A 49 -9.68 0.05 0.83
C LYS A 49 -9.27 -0.04 -0.64
N LEU A 50 -9.37 1.06 -1.39
CA LEU A 50 -8.93 1.15 -2.78
C LEU A 50 -7.43 0.88 -2.91
N ARG A 51 -6.61 1.57 -2.10
CA ARG A 51 -5.16 1.35 -2.02
C ARG A 51 -4.84 -0.13 -1.77
N ARG A 52 -5.50 -0.75 -0.79
CA ARG A 52 -5.32 -2.18 -0.47
C ARG A 52 -5.64 -3.07 -1.67
N ASN A 53 -6.78 -2.83 -2.34
CA ASN A 53 -7.18 -3.62 -3.50
C ASN A 53 -6.20 -3.49 -4.67
N MET A 54 -5.70 -2.28 -4.93
CA MET A 54 -4.70 -2.07 -5.97
C MET A 54 -3.36 -2.75 -5.63
N LEU A 55 -2.91 -2.68 -4.37
CA LEU A 55 -1.71 -3.38 -3.92
C LEU A 55 -1.85 -4.89 -4.10
N LEU A 56 -2.97 -5.45 -3.67
CA LEU A 56 -3.25 -6.88 -3.84
C LEU A 56 -3.30 -7.26 -5.32
N SER A 57 -3.97 -6.48 -6.17
CA SER A 57 -4.02 -6.73 -7.61
C SER A 57 -2.63 -6.74 -8.26
N PHE A 58 -1.76 -5.81 -7.84
CA PHE A 58 -0.39 -5.73 -8.34
C PHE A 58 0.47 -6.93 -7.91
N TYR A 59 0.46 -7.27 -6.63
CA TYR A 59 1.30 -8.35 -6.09
C TYR A 59 0.75 -9.75 -6.36
N LEU A 60 -0.57 -9.92 -6.44
CA LEU A 60 -1.23 -11.21 -6.68
C LEU A 60 -1.45 -11.50 -8.17
N ARG A 61 -0.78 -10.77 -9.06
CA ARG A 61 -0.92 -10.95 -10.52
C ARG A 61 -0.49 -12.38 -10.92
N PRO A 62 -1.39 -13.24 -11.43
CA PRO A 62 -1.08 -14.65 -11.67
C PRO A 62 0.08 -14.85 -12.66
N THR A 63 0.12 -14.04 -13.72
CA THR A 63 1.21 -14.08 -14.71
C THR A 63 2.58 -13.78 -14.10
N TYR A 64 2.67 -12.88 -13.12
CA TYR A 64 3.91 -12.59 -12.41
C TYR A 64 4.33 -13.76 -11.51
N ILE A 65 3.36 -14.33 -10.78
CA ILE A 65 3.60 -15.48 -9.89
C ILE A 65 4.10 -16.68 -10.69
N PHE A 66 3.41 -17.07 -11.76
CA PHE A 66 3.83 -18.22 -12.58
C PHE A 66 5.18 -18.01 -13.25
N LYS A 67 5.46 -16.79 -13.74
CA LYS A 67 6.78 -16.45 -14.27
C LYS A 67 7.88 -16.64 -13.23
N LYS A 68 7.67 -16.13 -12.01
CA LYS A 68 8.63 -16.27 -10.91
C LYS A 68 8.78 -17.70 -10.43
N MET A 69 7.69 -18.47 -10.39
CA MET A 69 7.75 -19.90 -10.10
C MET A 69 8.59 -20.64 -11.14
N GLY A 70 8.39 -20.37 -12.43
CA GLY A 70 9.20 -20.96 -13.52
C GLY A 70 10.69 -20.63 -13.40
N GLU A 71 11.04 -19.39 -13.07
CA GLU A 71 12.43 -18.99 -12.79
C GLU A 71 13.03 -19.77 -11.60
N CYS A 72 12.24 -20.01 -10.54
CA CYS A 72 12.68 -20.73 -9.33
C CYS A 72 12.88 -22.24 -9.53
N ILE A 73 12.26 -22.87 -10.53
CA ILE A 73 12.45 -24.30 -10.83
C ILE A 73 13.92 -24.61 -11.13
N THR A 74 14.66 -23.65 -11.69
CA THR A 74 16.10 -23.79 -11.96
C THR A 74 16.96 -23.96 -10.69
N LYS A 75 16.44 -23.58 -9.51
CA LYS A 75 17.15 -23.62 -8.22
C LYS A 75 16.22 -24.08 -7.08
N PRO A 76 15.95 -25.39 -6.95
CA PRO A 76 14.97 -25.93 -5.99
C PRO A 76 15.31 -25.62 -4.51
N SER A 77 16.59 -25.50 -4.16
CA SER A 77 17.05 -25.06 -2.83
C SER A 77 16.49 -23.68 -2.44
N ILE A 78 16.48 -22.73 -3.39
CA ILE A 78 16.02 -21.36 -3.16
C ILE A 78 14.51 -21.34 -2.99
N PHE A 79 13.79 -22.14 -3.78
CA PHE A 79 12.34 -22.29 -3.66
C PHE A 79 11.92 -22.78 -2.26
N LEU A 80 12.58 -23.81 -1.73
CA LEU A 80 12.30 -24.34 -0.38
C LEU A 80 12.51 -23.27 0.70
N ASN A 81 13.54 -22.43 0.56
CA ASN A 81 13.76 -21.32 1.47
C ASN A 81 12.63 -20.30 1.38
N TYR A 82 12.20 -19.90 0.18
CA TYR A 82 11.06 -18.98 0.02
C TYR A 82 9.77 -19.54 0.64
N VAL A 83 9.47 -20.83 0.45
CA VAL A 83 8.32 -21.48 1.07
C VAL A 83 8.44 -21.49 2.59
N LYS A 84 9.60 -21.85 3.13
CA LYS A 84 9.86 -21.86 4.58
C LYS A 84 9.67 -20.47 5.20
N TYR A 85 10.21 -19.44 4.57
CA TYR A 85 10.06 -18.06 5.03
C TYR A 85 8.62 -17.56 4.89
N GLY A 86 7.93 -17.92 3.80
CA GLY A 86 6.52 -17.60 3.61
C GLY A 86 5.64 -18.21 4.71
N LEU A 87 5.82 -19.51 5.00
CA LEU A 87 5.11 -20.19 6.08
C LEU A 87 5.41 -19.59 7.45
N LYS A 88 6.68 -19.24 7.72
CA LYS A 88 7.08 -18.58 8.97
C LYS A 88 6.41 -17.21 9.13
N LEU A 89 6.33 -16.43 8.05
CA LEU A 89 5.65 -15.13 8.06
C LEU A 89 4.17 -15.26 8.34
N VAL A 90 3.49 -16.23 7.71
CA VAL A 90 2.07 -16.51 7.94
C VAL A 90 1.84 -16.99 9.38
N ALA A 91 2.67 -17.90 9.89
CA ALA A 91 2.56 -18.37 11.27
C ALA A 91 2.75 -17.23 12.28
N ASN A 92 3.68 -16.30 12.03
CA ASN A 92 3.89 -15.12 12.87
C ASN A 92 2.75 -14.10 12.77
N LEU A 93 1.96 -14.09 11.70
CA LEU A 93 0.82 -13.19 11.56
C LEU A 93 -0.36 -13.62 12.45
N PHE A 94 -0.45 -14.91 12.74
CA PHE A 94 -1.52 -15.51 13.57
C PHE A 94 -1.10 -15.79 15.01
N LYS A 95 0.14 -15.46 15.39
CA LYS A 95 0.68 -15.64 16.73
C LYS A 95 0.77 -14.29 17.43
#